data_AF-A0A1V9A6G6-F1
#
_entry.id   AF-A0A1V9A6G6-F1
#
_cell.length_a   1.000
_cell.length_b   1.000
_cell.length_c   1.000
_cell.angle_alpha   90.00
_cell.angle_beta   90.00
_cell.angle_gamma   90.00
#
_symmetry.space_group_name_H-M   'P 1'
#
loop_
_entity.id
_entity.type
_entity.pdbx_description
1 polymer ?
#
loop_
_entity_poly.entity_id
_entity_poly.type
_entity_poly.pdbx_seq_one_letter_code
_entity_poly.pdbx_strand_id
1 'polypeptide(L)'
;MLPAKKKAFGEDFTKRDDGYTNDCDEFPFATTYQGTFTVDEYMLRSYAVRPVNSGHNQEAGRRLGLFVAEDHLLDGDDYYVTAY
;
A
#
# COMPACT_ATOMS: atom_id res chain seq x y z
N MET A 1 -3.81 -7.49 6.91
CA MET A 1 -4.21 -6.86 5.64
C MET A 1 -5.22 -7.67 4.83
N LEU A 2 -4.88 -8.85 4.28
CA LEU A 2 -5.84 -9.75 3.61
C LEU A 2 -7.16 -9.99 4.40
N PRO A 3 -7.15 -10.14 5.73
CA PRO A 3 -8.39 -10.29 6.52
C PRO A 3 -9.29 -9.05 6.53
N ALA A 4 -8.70 -7.84 6.60
CA ALA A 4 -9.45 -6.58 6.59
C ALA A 4 -10.19 -6.36 5.27
N LYS A 5 -9.60 -6.83 4.18
CA LYS A 5 -10.11 -6.66 2.81
C LYS A 5 -11.27 -7.59 2.53
N LYS A 6 -11.12 -8.87 2.92
CA LYS A 6 -12.24 -9.82 2.91
C LYS A 6 -13.42 -9.33 3.76
N LYS A 7 -13.14 -8.71 4.92
CA LYS A 7 -14.17 -8.10 5.77
C LYS A 7 -14.88 -6.92 5.10
N ALA A 8 -14.17 -6.10 4.32
CA ALA A 8 -14.73 -4.90 3.70
C ALA A 8 -15.42 -5.15 2.35
N PHE A 9 -14.91 -6.08 1.52
CA PHE A 9 -15.35 -6.27 0.13
C PHE A 9 -15.77 -7.71 -0.21
N GLY A 10 -15.74 -8.63 0.76
CA GLY A 10 -16.08 -10.04 0.56
C GLY A 10 -14.92 -10.88 0.03
N GLU A 11 -15.13 -12.21 -0.06
CA GLU A 11 -14.09 -13.15 -0.50
C GLU A 11 -13.74 -13.00 -2.00
N ASP A 12 -14.70 -12.51 -2.78
CA ASP A 12 -14.60 -12.36 -4.24
C ASP A 12 -14.04 -11.01 -4.68
N PHE A 13 -13.41 -10.24 -3.78
CA PHE A 13 -12.91 -8.90 -4.08
C PHE A 13 -11.89 -8.85 -5.23
N THR A 14 -11.26 -9.99 -5.56
CA THR A 14 -10.31 -10.15 -6.66
C THR A 14 -10.98 -10.26 -8.04
N LYS A 15 -12.29 -10.55 -8.09
CA LYS A 15 -13.05 -10.74 -9.34
C LYS A 15 -13.53 -9.40 -9.92
N ARG A 16 -13.64 -9.36 -11.25
CA ARG A 16 -14.20 -8.23 -12.02
C ARG A 16 -14.94 -8.76 -13.24
N ASP A 17 -15.92 -8.00 -13.71
CA ASP A 17 -16.73 -8.38 -14.89
C ASP A 17 -16.05 -8.07 -16.22
N ASP A 18 -14.96 -7.31 -16.20
CA ASP A 18 -14.22 -6.83 -17.39
C ASP A 18 -13.07 -7.77 -17.83
N GLY A 19 -12.98 -8.96 -17.23
CA GLY A 19 -11.95 -9.96 -17.55
C GLY A 19 -10.59 -9.70 -16.92
N TYR A 20 -10.43 -8.64 -16.13
CA TYR A 20 -9.25 -8.38 -15.32
C TYR A 20 -9.41 -8.91 -13.89
N THR A 21 -8.34 -8.83 -13.10
CA THR A 21 -8.36 -9.10 -11.65
C THR A 21 -8.19 -7.81 -10.86
N ASN A 22 -8.65 -7.82 -9.61
CA ASN A 22 -8.28 -6.81 -8.64
C ASN A 22 -7.14 -7.31 -7.75
N ASP A 23 -6.17 -6.45 -7.54
CA ASP A 23 -5.36 -6.47 -6.33
C ASP A 23 -6.03 -5.57 -5.31
N CYS A 24 -5.54 -5.62 -4.08
CA CYS A 24 -6.04 -4.69 -3.11
C CYS A 24 -4.96 -3.71 -2.69
N ASP A 25 -5.27 -2.44 -2.90
CA ASP A 25 -4.44 -1.31 -2.52
C ASP A 25 -4.71 -0.91 -1.08
N GLU A 26 -3.72 -0.27 -0.46
CA GLU A 26 -3.66 -0.01 0.98
C GLU A 26 -3.05 1.36 1.24
N PHE A 27 -3.71 2.15 2.09
CA PHE A 27 -3.14 3.37 2.62
C PHE A 27 -3.26 3.39 4.15
N PRO A 28 -2.17 3.59 4.91
CA PRO A 28 -0.79 3.82 4.42
C PRO A 28 -0.15 2.57 3.78
N PHE A 29 0.71 2.80 2.79
CA PHE A 29 1.32 1.74 1.97
C PHE A 29 2.16 0.77 2.79
N ALA A 30 2.16 -0.50 2.40
CA ALA A 30 2.94 -1.55 3.07
C ALA A 30 4.45 -1.27 3.12
N THR A 31 4.97 -0.45 2.22
CA THR A 31 6.38 -0.02 2.17
C THR A 31 6.72 1.08 3.18
N THR A 32 5.74 1.62 3.91
CA THR A 32 5.96 2.68 4.91
C THR A 32 5.96 2.13 6.33
N TYR A 33 6.62 2.84 7.26
CA TYR A 33 6.59 2.50 8.69
C TYR A 33 5.15 2.48 9.25
N GLN A 34 4.29 3.38 8.75
CA GLN A 34 2.88 3.48 9.11
C GLN A 34 2.00 2.48 8.35
N GLY A 35 2.59 1.53 7.63
CA GLY A 35 1.87 0.59 6.79
C GLY A 35 0.66 -0.01 7.49
N THR A 36 -0.40 -0.21 6.74
CA THR A 36 -1.70 -0.71 7.23
C THR A 36 -1.63 -1.97 8.12
N PHE A 37 -0.56 -2.77 8.05
CA PHE A 37 -0.30 -3.93 8.91
C PHE A 37 -0.01 -3.55 10.38
N THR A 38 0.31 -2.28 10.65
CA THR A 38 0.54 -1.78 12.02
C THR A 38 -0.75 -1.33 12.70
N VAL A 39 -1.91 -1.35 12.03
CA VAL A 39 -3.16 -0.85 12.60
C VAL A 39 -3.99 -2.01 13.15
N ASP A 40 -4.28 -1.97 14.44
CA ASP A 40 -5.17 -2.90 15.14
C ASP A 40 -6.43 -2.20 15.69
N GLU A 41 -7.33 -2.98 16.28
CA GLU A 41 -8.63 -2.51 16.79
C GLU A 41 -8.54 -1.61 18.03
N TYR A 42 -7.39 -1.55 18.71
CA TYR A 42 -7.16 -0.74 19.91
C TYR A 42 -6.45 0.58 19.61
N MET A 43 -6.05 0.83 18.35
CA MET A 43 -5.39 2.06 17.95
C MET A 43 -6.39 3.14 17.51
N LEU A 44 -6.03 4.41 17.76
CA LEU A 44 -6.73 5.58 17.20
C LEU A 44 -6.39 5.84 15.72
N ARG A 45 -5.52 5.02 15.12
CA ARG A 45 -5.12 5.11 13.71
C ARG A 45 -6.10 4.33 12.85
N SER A 46 -6.38 4.83 11.65
CA SER A 46 -7.22 4.16 10.65
C SER A 46 -6.42 3.77 9.41
N TYR A 47 -7.04 2.99 8.55
CA TYR A 47 -6.52 2.62 7.25
C TYR A 47 -7.61 2.67 6.18
N ALA A 48 -7.19 2.81 4.93
CA ALA A 48 -8.05 2.63 3.76
C ALA A 48 -7.57 1.40 2.97
N VAL A 49 -8.53 0.63 2.49
CA VAL A 49 -8.30 -0.49 1.57
C VAL A 49 -9.27 -0.39 0.40
N ARG A 50 -8.82 -0.72 -0.80
CA ARG A 50 -9.67 -0.69 -2.00
C ARG A 50 -9.27 -1.77 -3.01
N PRO A 51 -10.23 -2.52 -3.57
CA PRO A 51 -9.98 -3.35 -4.74
C PRO A 51 -9.74 -2.43 -5.95
N VAL A 52 -8.60 -2.65 -6.60
CA VAL A 52 -8.16 -1.88 -7.77
C VAL A 52 -7.65 -2.86 -8.81
N ASN A 53 -7.77 -2.51 -10.09
CA ASN A 53 -7.27 -3.36 -11.17
C ASN A 53 -5.79 -3.75 -10.92
N SER A 54 -5.49 -5.05 -10.95
CA SER A 54 -4.17 -5.59 -10.60
C SER A 54 -3.05 -4.97 -11.43
N GLY A 55 -3.24 -4.83 -12.74
CA GLY A 55 -2.23 -4.25 -13.62
C GLY A 55 -1.90 -2.81 -13.26
N HIS A 56 -2.93 -1.99 -12.96
CA HIS A 56 -2.72 -0.61 -12.51
C HIS A 56 -2.05 -0.56 -11.13
N ASN A 57 -2.47 -1.41 -10.20
CA ASN A 57 -1.92 -1.42 -8.85
C ASN A 57 -0.44 -1.81 -8.82
N GLN A 58 -0.08 -2.84 -9.58
CA GLN A 58 1.30 -3.32 -9.68
C GLN A 58 2.21 -2.29 -10.35
N GLU A 59 1.75 -1.65 -11.44
CA GLU A 59 2.53 -0.60 -12.10
C GLU A 59 2.66 0.65 -11.23
N ALA A 60 1.61 1.05 -10.52
CA ALA A 60 1.67 2.15 -9.55
C ALA A 60 2.64 1.83 -8.41
N GLY A 61 2.58 0.62 -7.84
CA GLY A 61 3.52 0.16 -6.81
C GLY A 61 4.97 0.15 -7.29
N ARG A 62 5.23 -0.30 -8.52
CA ARG A 62 6.57 -0.27 -9.13
C ARG A 62 7.11 1.16 -9.25
N ARG A 63 6.29 2.09 -9.73
CA ARG A 63 6.67 3.51 -9.87
C ARG A 63 6.87 4.18 -8.51
N LEU A 64 5.98 3.93 -7.56
CA LEU A 64 6.10 4.44 -6.20
C LEU A 64 7.38 3.91 -5.55
N GLY A 65 7.69 2.63 -5.71
CA GLY A 65 8.92 2.01 -5.23
C GLY A 65 10.18 2.67 -5.79
N LEU A 66 10.21 2.96 -7.09
CA LEU A 66 11.31 3.70 -7.71
C LEU A 66 11.41 5.13 -7.14
N PHE A 67 10.30 5.85 -7.07
CA PHE A 67 10.27 7.22 -6.54
C PHE A 67 10.80 7.29 -5.11
N VAL A 68 10.31 6.44 -4.19
CA VAL A 68 10.75 6.48 -2.79
C VAL A 68 12.21 6.04 -2.60
N ALA A 69 12.75 5.23 -3.52
CA ALA A 69 14.13 4.78 -3.49
C ALA A 69 15.10 5.77 -4.14
N GLU A 70 14.79 6.27 -5.34
CA GLU A 70 15.64 7.24 -6.07
C GLU A 70 15.69 8.59 -5.38
N ASP A 71 14.58 9.02 -4.76
CA ASP A 71 14.53 10.29 -4.02
C ASP A 71 14.82 10.12 -2.52
N HIS A 72 15.26 8.93 -2.09
CA HIS A 72 15.66 8.62 -0.71
C HIS A 72 14.59 8.99 0.36
N LEU A 73 13.30 8.95 0.00
CA LEU A 73 12.22 9.44 0.86
C LEU A 73 11.89 8.52 2.04
N LEU A 74 12.22 7.24 1.91
CA LEU A 74 11.98 6.21 2.92
C LEU A 74 13.28 5.49 3.34
N ASP A 75 14.43 6.14 3.14
CA ASP A 75 15.76 5.50 3.31
C ASP A 75 16.15 5.27 4.78
N GLY A 76 15.33 5.71 5.74
CA GLY A 76 15.58 5.48 7.16
C GLY A 76 16.85 6.15 7.69
N ASP A 77 17.40 7.12 6.97
CA ASP A 77 18.63 7.80 7.35
C ASP A 77 18.45 8.63 8.63
N ASP A 78 19.22 8.27 9.67
CA ASP A 78 19.30 8.98 10.95
C ASP A 78 20.08 10.33 10.85
N TYR A 79 20.55 10.72 9.66
CA TYR A 79 21.43 11.88 9.49
C TYR A 79 21.34 12.52 8.09
N TYR A 80 21.74 13.79 8.00
CA TYR A 80 21.68 14.61 6.79
C TYR A 80 23.03 14.67 6.06
N VAL A 81 23.01 14.61 4.73
CA VAL A 81 24.16 14.94 3.87
C VAL A 81 24.16 16.45 3.60
N THR A 82 25.20 17.14 4.06
CA THR A 82 25.46 18.56 3.75
C THR A 82 26.41 18.64 2.56
N ALA A 83 26.03 19.41 1.54
CA ALA A 83 26.94 19.76 0.45
C ALA A 83 27.98 20.79 0.94
N TYR A 84 29.25 20.57 0.62
CA TYR A 84 30.34 21.52 0.85
C TYR A 84 30.29 22.69 -0.13
#